data_AF-A0A937ZW69-F1
#
_entry.id   AF-A0A937ZW69-F1
#
_cell.length_a   1.000
_cell.length_b   1.000
_cell.length_c   1.000
_cell.angle_alpha   90.00
_cell.angle_beta   90.00
_cell.angle_gamma   90.00
#
_symmetry.space_group_name_H-M   'P 1'
#
loop_
_entity.id
_entity.type
_entity.pdbx_description
1 polymer ?
#
loop_
_entity_poly.entity_id
_entity_poly.type
_entity_poly.pdbx_seq_one_letter_code
_entity_poly.pdbx_strand_id
1 'polypeptide(L)'
;ALLAPAMALVPPARADGLGAGAGAPDSATAWRTASIGAGLAALFLIGHIGLGVIIVVVLAAVAATLVLAVARRRFGGHTGDVLGAAQQAAETAALLATAALAAGGIA
;
A
#
# COMPACT_ATOMS: atom_id res chain seq x y z
N ALA A 1 -6.19 1.37 0.71
CA ALA A 1 -6.12 1.11 -0.74
C ALA A 1 -5.20 -0.07 -1.11
N LEU A 2 -4.06 -0.25 -0.42
CA LEU A 2 -3.02 -1.22 -0.84
C LEU A 2 -3.23 -2.67 -0.37
N LEU A 3 -4.13 -2.90 0.59
CA LEU A 3 -4.38 -4.25 1.14
C LEU A 3 -4.93 -5.24 0.10
N ALA A 4 -5.96 -4.85 -0.67
CA ALA A 4 -6.52 -5.73 -1.68
C ALA A 4 -5.51 -6.05 -2.81
N PRO A 5 -4.76 -5.08 -3.36
CA PRO A 5 -3.61 -5.37 -4.24
C PRO A 5 -2.58 -6.31 -3.61
N ALA A 6 -2.24 -6.12 -2.32
CA ALA A 6 -1.30 -6.97 -1.62
C ALA A 6 -1.76 -8.44 -1.55
N MET A 7 -3.04 -8.65 -1.22
CA MET A 7 -3.66 -9.98 -1.16
C MET A 7 -3.84 -10.63 -2.54
N ALA A 8 -4.01 -9.84 -3.59
CA ALA A 8 -4.08 -10.35 -4.97
C ALA A 8 -2.70 -10.73 -5.53
N LEU A 9 -1.63 -10.06 -5.09
CA LEU A 9 -0.26 -10.25 -5.62
C LEU A 9 0.58 -11.25 -4.84
N VAL A 10 0.29 -11.46 -3.56
CA VAL A 10 1.05 -12.37 -2.69
C VAL A 10 0.06 -13.36 -2.10
N PRO A 11 0.31 -14.68 -2.18
CA PRO A 11 -0.57 -15.66 -1.57
C PRO A 11 -0.43 -15.67 -0.03
N PRO A 12 -1.42 -16.20 0.70
CA PRO A 12 -1.28 -16.46 2.14
C PRO A 12 -0.11 -17.41 2.44
N ALA A 13 0.65 -17.13 3.51
CA ALA A 13 1.78 -17.97 3.93
C ALA A 13 1.36 -19.33 4.51
N ARG A 14 0.14 -19.42 5.05
CA ARG A 14 -0.43 -20.64 5.63
C ARG A 14 -1.89 -20.77 5.23
N ALA A 15 -2.31 -21.98 4.87
CA ALA A 15 -3.67 -22.26 4.42
C ALA A 15 -4.72 -22.19 5.56
N ASP A 16 -4.29 -22.36 6.80
CA ASP A 16 -5.11 -22.33 8.02
C ASP A 16 -5.00 -20.99 8.80
N GLY A 17 -4.21 -20.03 8.30
CA GLY A 17 -4.05 -18.73 8.93
C GLY A 17 -5.28 -17.84 8.75
N LEU A 18 -5.51 -16.91 9.69
CA LEU A 18 -6.60 -15.92 9.61
C LEU A 18 -6.62 -15.14 8.27
N GLY A 19 -5.44 -14.91 7.68
CA GLY A 19 -5.30 -14.27 6.37
C GLY A 19 -5.80 -15.11 5.19
N ALA A 20 -5.88 -16.44 5.31
CA ALA A 20 -6.52 -17.30 4.32
C ALA A 20 -8.06 -17.25 4.44
N GLY A 21 -8.57 -17.12 5.67
CA GLY A 21 -10.02 -16.98 5.94
C GLY A 21 -10.62 -15.67 5.43
N ALA A 22 -9.82 -14.62 5.23
CA ALA A 22 -10.26 -13.35 4.64
C ALA A 22 -10.56 -13.45 3.13
N GLY A 23 -10.17 -14.54 2.46
CA GLY A 23 -10.28 -14.72 1.01
C GLY A 23 -9.22 -13.96 0.22
N ALA A 24 -9.29 -14.03 -1.11
CA ALA A 24 -8.44 -13.26 -2.02
C ALA A 24 -9.33 -12.40 -2.93
N PRO A 25 -9.20 -11.05 -2.89
CA PRO A 25 -9.94 -10.19 -3.79
C PRO A 25 -9.50 -10.45 -5.24
N ASP A 26 -10.46 -10.42 -6.17
CA ASP A 26 -10.16 -10.53 -7.58
C ASP A 26 -9.37 -9.31 -8.09
N SER A 27 -8.71 -9.45 -9.24
CA SER A 27 -7.90 -8.39 -9.85
C SER A 27 -8.71 -7.11 -10.08
N ALA A 28 -9.99 -7.24 -10.42
CA ALA A 28 -10.86 -6.08 -10.62
C ALA A 28 -11.10 -5.30 -9.32
N THR A 29 -11.29 -5.99 -8.19
CA THR A 29 -11.45 -5.35 -6.88
C THR A 29 -10.15 -4.74 -6.38
N ALA A 30 -9.01 -5.41 -6.60
CA ALA A 30 -7.69 -4.86 -6.32
C ALA A 30 -7.45 -3.55 -7.08
N TRP A 31 -7.75 -3.50 -8.39
CA TRP A 31 -7.61 -2.27 -9.17
C TRP A 31 -8.59 -1.19 -8.75
N ARG A 32 -9.86 -1.52 -8.51
CA ARG A 32 -10.86 -0.54 -8.03
C ARG A 32 -10.44 0.13 -6.72
N THR A 33 -9.99 -0.66 -5.74
CA THR A 33 -9.55 -0.12 -4.44
C THR A 33 -8.27 0.71 -4.56
N ALA A 34 -7.32 0.33 -5.42
CA ALA A 34 -6.15 1.13 -5.72
C ALA A 34 -6.52 2.47 -6.38
N SER A 35 -7.38 2.45 -7.41
CA SER A 35 -7.83 3.64 -8.12
C SER A 35 -8.63 4.60 -7.24
N ILE A 36 -9.51 4.09 -6.38
CA ILE A 36 -10.23 4.92 -5.40
C ILE A 36 -9.24 5.60 -4.45
N GLY A 37 -8.26 4.85 -3.93
CA GLY A 37 -7.24 5.40 -3.05
C GLY A 37 -6.41 6.50 -3.71
N ALA A 38 -5.93 6.26 -4.94
CA ALA A 38 -5.18 7.24 -5.71
C ALA A 38 -6.04 8.47 -6.07
N GLY A 39 -7.31 8.26 -6.42
CA GLY A 39 -8.26 9.34 -6.71
C GLY A 39 -8.54 10.22 -5.50
N LEU A 40 -8.71 9.62 -4.31
CA LEU A 40 -8.85 10.37 -3.06
C LEU A 40 -7.58 11.15 -2.72
N ALA A 41 -6.40 10.52 -2.85
CA ALA A 41 -5.13 11.21 -2.64
C ALA A 41 -4.98 12.41 -3.58
N ALA A 42 -5.29 12.24 -4.87
CA ALA A 42 -5.30 13.33 -5.85
C ALA A 42 -6.30 14.43 -5.45
N LEU A 43 -7.55 14.07 -5.13
CA LEU A 43 -8.59 15.03 -4.77
C LEU A 43 -8.19 15.92 -3.58
N PHE A 44 -7.59 15.34 -2.55
CA PHE A 44 -7.24 16.08 -1.33
C PHE A 44 -5.89 16.80 -1.40
N LEU A 45 -4.91 16.24 -2.13
CA LEU A 45 -3.53 16.71 -2.08
C LEU A 45 -3.10 17.53 -3.30
N ILE A 46 -3.75 17.41 -4.46
CA ILE A 46 -3.26 18.06 -5.70
C ILE A 46 -3.23 19.59 -5.61
N GLY A 47 -4.18 20.21 -4.89
CA GLY A 47 -4.19 21.66 -4.67
C GLY A 47 -3.11 22.16 -3.71
N HIS A 48 -2.53 21.26 -2.90
CA HIS A 48 -1.55 21.61 -1.86
C HIS A 48 -0.11 21.32 -2.30
N ILE A 49 0.12 20.16 -2.92
CA ILE A 49 1.46 19.68 -3.30
C ILE A 49 1.60 19.43 -4.81
N GLY A 50 0.60 19.81 -5.62
CA GLY A 50 0.64 19.67 -7.08
C GLY A 50 0.87 18.23 -7.53
N LEU A 51 1.73 18.07 -8.54
CA LEU A 51 2.14 16.75 -9.05
C LEU A 51 2.97 15.95 -8.05
N GLY A 52 3.41 16.55 -6.93
CA GLY A 52 4.08 15.85 -5.83
C GLY A 52 3.23 14.73 -5.23
N VAL A 53 1.90 14.76 -5.40
CA VAL A 53 1.02 13.64 -5.01
C VAL A 53 1.42 12.30 -5.67
N ILE A 54 2.02 12.35 -6.86
CA ILE A 54 2.56 11.15 -7.54
C ILE A 54 3.68 10.53 -6.69
N ILE A 55 4.58 11.34 -6.15
CA ILE A 55 5.68 10.90 -5.28
C ILE A 55 5.10 10.23 -4.02
N VAL A 56 4.07 10.82 -3.41
CA VAL A 56 3.39 10.25 -2.23
C VAL A 56 2.83 8.87 -2.53
N VAL A 57 2.08 8.72 -3.62
CA VAL A 57 1.47 7.43 -4.02
C VAL A 57 2.54 6.38 -4.34
N VAL A 58 3.60 6.77 -5.06
CA VAL A 58 4.70 5.87 -5.42
C VAL A 58 5.45 5.39 -4.18
N LEU A 59 5.82 6.29 -3.26
CA LEU A 59 6.56 5.91 -2.05
C LEU A 59 5.72 5.01 -1.12
N ALA A 60 4.42 5.28 -0.99
CA ALA A 60 3.51 4.41 -0.24
C ALA A 60 3.45 2.99 -0.84
N ALA A 61 3.32 2.89 -2.16
CA ALA A 61 3.28 1.61 -2.86
C ALA A 61 4.62 0.84 -2.75
N VAL A 62 5.76 1.54 -2.88
CA VAL A 62 7.09 0.97 -2.71
C VAL A 62 7.26 0.44 -1.28
N ALA A 63 6.90 1.21 -0.26
CA ALA A 63 7.01 0.78 1.14
C ALA A 63 6.21 -0.50 1.43
N ALA A 64 4.94 -0.57 1.01
CA ALA A 64 4.14 -1.79 1.13
C ALA A 64 4.77 -2.97 0.36
N THR A 65 5.24 -2.73 -0.86
CA THR A 65 5.83 -3.77 -1.71
C THR A 65 7.11 -4.34 -1.09
N LEU A 66 7.94 -3.51 -0.45
CA LEU A 66 9.14 -3.96 0.24
C LEU A 66 8.81 -4.88 1.42
N VAL A 67 7.81 -4.53 2.24
CA VAL A 67 7.35 -5.40 3.34
C VAL A 67 6.86 -6.74 2.80
N LEU A 68 6.04 -6.72 1.76
CA LEU A 68 5.52 -7.93 1.13
C LEU A 68 6.61 -8.77 0.47
N ALA A 69 7.62 -8.15 -0.14
CA ALA A 69 8.75 -8.85 -0.74
C ALA A 69 9.59 -9.58 0.32
N VAL A 70 9.83 -8.94 1.47
CA VAL A 70 10.48 -9.57 2.62
C VAL A 70 9.63 -10.73 3.13
N ALA A 71 8.33 -10.53 3.33
CA ALA A 71 7.44 -11.58 3.82
C ALA A 71 7.38 -12.79 2.87
N ARG A 72 7.30 -12.55 1.56
CA ARG A 72 7.31 -13.63 0.55
C ARG A 72 8.60 -14.44 0.57
N ARG A 73 9.75 -13.79 0.80
CA ARG A 73 11.06 -14.46 0.92
C ARG A 73 11.24 -15.20 2.24
N ARG A 74 10.67 -14.70 3.34
CA ARG A 74 10.92 -15.21 4.71
C ARG A 74 9.88 -16.22 5.17
N PHE A 75 8.63 -16.06 4.73
CA PHE A 75 7.48 -16.84 5.19
C PHE A 75 6.77 -17.58 4.05
N GLY A 76 7.13 -17.33 2.79
CA GLY A 76 6.48 -17.93 1.63
C GLY A 76 5.17 -17.25 1.19
N GLY A 77 4.77 -16.17 1.87
CA GLY A 77 3.52 -15.45 1.58
C GLY A 77 3.21 -14.37 2.62
N HIS A 78 1.96 -13.92 2.68
CA HIS A 78 1.50 -12.96 3.69
C HIS A 78 0.77 -13.63 4.87
N THR A 79 0.87 -13.01 6.05
CA THR A 79 0.00 -13.24 7.22
C THR A 79 -0.83 -11.98 7.48
N GLY A 80 -1.78 -12.04 8.44
CA GLY A 80 -2.51 -10.84 8.88
C GLY A 80 -1.57 -9.72 9.36
N ASP A 81 -0.56 -10.08 10.17
CA ASP A 81 0.42 -9.12 10.67
C ASP A 81 1.28 -8.49 9.57
N VAL A 82 1.65 -9.27 8.54
CA VAL A 82 2.39 -8.76 7.38
C VAL A 82 1.56 -7.73 6.61
N LEU A 83 0.26 -7.99 6.42
CA LEU A 83 -0.64 -7.05 5.75
C LEU A 83 -0.80 -5.76 6.57
N GLY A 84 -0.95 -5.88 7.89
CA GLY A 84 -0.98 -4.73 8.80
C GLY A 84 0.34 -3.92 8.76
N ALA A 85 1.48 -4.60 8.78
CA ALA A 85 2.79 -3.96 8.68
C ALA A 85 2.99 -3.26 7.33
N ALA A 86 2.53 -3.86 6.22
CA ALA A 86 2.59 -3.25 4.89
C ALA A 86 1.71 -2.00 4.80
N GLN A 87 0.52 -2.02 5.42
CA GLN A 87 -0.34 -0.84 5.53
C GLN A 87 0.34 0.27 6.33
N GLN A 88 0.86 -0.04 7.52
CA GLN A 88 1.51 0.95 8.37
C GLN A 88 2.75 1.56 7.71
N ALA A 89 3.55 0.74 7.01
CA ALA A 89 4.70 1.24 6.25
C ALA A 89 4.28 2.19 5.11
N ALA A 90 3.23 1.85 4.37
CA ALA A 90 2.71 2.70 3.30
C ALA A 90 2.12 4.02 3.81
N GLU A 91 1.34 3.98 4.88
CA GLU A 91 0.77 5.19 5.51
C GLU A 91 1.87 6.09 6.06
N THR A 92 2.86 5.51 6.73
CA THR A 92 4.01 6.26 7.25
C THR A 92 4.79 6.92 6.12
N ALA A 93 5.09 6.20 5.03
CA ALA A 93 5.78 6.74 3.87
C ALA A 93 4.96 7.86 3.20
N ALA A 94 3.64 7.68 3.06
CA ALA A 94 2.76 8.69 2.49
C ALA A 94 2.74 9.98 3.33
N LEU A 95 2.62 9.86 4.66
CA LEU A 95 2.61 11.00 5.57
C LEU A 95 3.94 11.75 5.57
N LEU A 96 5.07 11.03 5.61
CA LEU A 96 6.40 11.64 5.52
C LEU A 96 6.63 12.35 4.18
N ALA A 97 6.25 11.72 3.07
CA ALA A 97 6.38 12.33 1.75
C ALA A 97 5.50 13.58 1.62
N THR A 98 4.27 13.52 2.12
CA THR A 98 3.34 14.66 2.12
C THR A 98 3.90 15.81 2.96
N ALA A 99 4.40 15.51 4.16
CA ALA A 99 4.99 16.51 5.05
C ALA A 99 6.24 17.17 4.42
N ALA A 100 7.11 16.37 3.81
CA ALA A 100 8.33 16.87 3.17
C ALA A 100 8.01 17.71 1.92
N LEU A 101 7.01 17.34 1.12
CA LEU A 101 6.54 18.15 -0.03
C LEU A 101 5.89 19.46 0.43
N ALA A 102 5.06 19.41 1.47
CA ALA A 102 4.45 20.61 2.04
C ALA A 102 5.48 21.58 2.64
N ALA A 103 6.60 21.06 3.12
CA ALA A 103 7.74 21.86 3.58
C ALA A 103 8.71 22.31 2.46
N GLY A 104 8.48 21.89 1.21
CA GLY A 104 9.36 22.20 0.07
C GLY A 104 10.68 21.41 0.02
N GLY A 105 10.82 20.33 0.81
CA GLY A 105 12.08 19.59 0.95
C GLY A 105 12.40 18.59 -0.16
N ILE A 106 11.44 18.27 -1.02
CA ILE A 106 11.56 17.28 -2.12
C ILE A 106 10.80 17.71 -3.38
N ALA A 107 10.56 19.02 -3.55
CA ALA A 107 9.97 19.60 -4.75
C ALA A 107 11.03 19.91 -5.82
#